data_AF-A0A7V8AHM6-F1
#
_entry.id   AF-A0A7V8AHM6-F1
#
_cell.length_a   1.000
_cell.length_b   1.000
_cell.length_c   1.000
_cell.angle_alpha   90.00
_cell.angle_beta   90.00
_cell.angle_gamma   90.00
#
_symmetry.space_group_name_H-M   'P 1'
#
loop_
_entity.id
_entity.type
_entity.pdbx_description
1 polymer ?
#
loop_
_entity_poly.entity_id
_entity_poly.type
_entity_poly.pdbx_seq_one_letter_code
_entity_poly.pdbx_strand_id
1 'polypeptide(L)'
;MRKYLVLVIVVLLAAVLFVRYLEREETPPAPPSSAPQGEEGVPLPPAAKTLTLPEFSPQAYQPTSRLGGTAQAPAPEISPLAVSSDPCLRETKVKDIIANYDKWRLLPKDKVKTQAERERSAAVLKSAGWQPVGNLVARIGGYQACLSLAGDKDLCVALPTEGGGSEDDMLQVCREALDPIGLVGYSLGKSGRSFCSSYFKFGLAGADGQVRESEFCDIASGGLPAINGRLCPGLPPEMKRLCLETFPKGISGCKDDECVRMWRVYEAVKSNSTGGLPHDLQPLVLAIIHKKAEHCRPLADAIVQEYCQLKSGIDQQMMMLEMTRKQHELNKELRSGRETQSAD
;
A
#
# COMPACT_ATOMS: atom_id res chain seq x y z
N MET A 1 29.52 -33.65 12.57
CA MET A 1 28.31 -32.83 12.76
C MET A 1 27.50 -32.60 11.47
N ARG A 2 28.11 -32.33 10.30
CA ARG A 2 27.37 -32.06 9.04
C ARG A 2 26.42 -33.19 8.57
N LYS A 3 26.73 -34.45 8.88
CA LYS A 3 25.88 -35.61 8.50
C LYS A 3 24.52 -35.63 9.21
N TYR A 4 24.46 -35.15 10.46
CA TYR A 4 23.20 -35.10 11.23
C TYR A 4 22.29 -33.96 10.77
N LEU A 5 22.86 -32.85 10.31
CA LEU A 5 22.09 -31.71 9.80
C LEU A 5 21.32 -32.08 8.52
N VAL A 6 21.94 -32.84 7.61
CA VAL A 6 21.25 -33.34 6.40
C VAL A 6 20.11 -34.29 6.77
N LEU A 7 20.31 -35.16 7.76
CA LEU A 7 19.28 -36.12 8.21
C LEU A 7 18.07 -35.39 8.83
N VAL A 8 18.30 -34.34 9.62
CA VAL A 8 17.24 -33.50 10.19
C VAL A 8 16.43 -32.79 9.10
N ILE A 9 17.08 -32.26 8.06
CA ILE A 9 16.39 -31.61 6.93
C ILE A 9 15.50 -32.61 6.18
N VAL A 10 15.99 -33.82 5.90
CA VAL A 10 15.22 -34.85 5.19
C VAL A 10 14.00 -35.29 6.01
N VAL A 11 14.14 -35.45 7.32
CA VAL A 11 13.01 -35.83 8.21
C VAL A 11 11.96 -34.71 8.28
N LEU A 12 12.38 -33.44 8.37
CA LEU A 12 11.46 -32.30 8.34
C LEU A 12 10.69 -32.19 7.02
N LEU A 13 11.37 -32.42 5.89
CA LEU A 13 10.74 -32.40 4.56
C LEU A 13 9.69 -33.52 4.43
N ALA A 14 9.99 -34.72 4.91
CA ALA A 14 9.06 -35.83 4.94
C ALA A 14 7.84 -35.55 5.84
N ALA A 15 8.04 -34.92 6.99
CA ALA A 15 6.96 -34.52 7.89
C ALA A 15 6.02 -33.46 7.26
N VAL A 16 6.58 -32.45 6.58
CA VAL A 16 5.78 -31.43 5.88
C VAL A 16 4.95 -32.04 4.74
N LEU A 17 5.53 -32.97 3.97
CA LEU A 17 4.80 -33.67 2.91
C LEU A 17 3.69 -34.57 3.48
N PHE A 18 3.92 -35.19 4.62
CA PHE A 18 2.91 -36.02 5.30
C PHE A 18 1.72 -35.19 5.79
N VAL A 19 1.96 -34.01 6.38
CA VAL A 19 0.87 -33.10 6.80
C VAL A 19 0.06 -32.61 5.60
N ARG A 20 0.73 -32.22 4.50
CA ARG A 20 0.07 -31.81 3.25
C ARG A 20 -0.75 -32.94 2.60
N TYR A 21 -0.33 -34.19 2.80
CA TYR A 21 -1.07 -35.36 2.32
C TYR A 21 -2.36 -35.55 3.10
N LEU A 22 -2.32 -35.44 4.44
CA LEU A 22 -3.51 -35.54 5.30
C LEU A 22 -4.54 -34.45 5.01
N GLU A 23 -4.11 -33.20 4.80
CA GLU A 23 -5.01 -32.09 4.42
C GLU A 23 -5.74 -32.34 3.09
N ARG A 24 -5.16 -33.16 2.20
CA ARG A 24 -5.71 -33.42 0.87
C ARG A 24 -6.78 -34.52 0.88
N GLU A 25 -6.76 -35.43 1.85
CA GLU A 25 -7.76 -36.50 1.98
C GLU A 25 -9.09 -36.01 2.60
N GLU A 26 -9.08 -34.91 3.37
CA GLU A 26 -10.29 -34.38 4.01
C GLU A 26 -11.13 -33.43 3.14
N THR A 27 -10.70 -33.11 1.91
CA THR A 27 -11.46 -32.22 1.01
C THR A 27 -12.25 -33.03 -0.02
N PRO A 28 -13.56 -33.28 0.17
CA PRO A 28 -14.38 -33.90 -0.86
C PRO A 28 -14.50 -32.98 -2.10
N PRO A 29 -14.60 -33.55 -3.32
CA PRO A 29 -14.73 -32.76 -4.54
C PRO A 29 -16.04 -31.97 -4.53
N ALA A 30 -15.95 -30.67 -4.80
CA ALA A 30 -17.10 -29.77 -4.84
C ALA A 30 -18.11 -30.21 -5.93
N PRO A 31 -19.41 -30.32 -5.62
CA PRO A 31 -20.43 -30.59 -6.63
C PRO A 31 -20.64 -29.37 -7.56
N PRO A 32 -21.09 -29.60 -8.81
CA PRO A 32 -21.37 -28.52 -9.75
C PRO A 32 -22.54 -27.65 -9.28
N SER A 33 -22.31 -26.34 -9.28
CA SER A 33 -23.24 -25.30 -8.85
C SER A 33 -24.43 -25.17 -9.80
N SER A 34 -25.62 -25.59 -9.37
CA SER A 34 -26.90 -25.19 -9.93
C SER A 34 -27.45 -23.97 -9.17
N ALA A 35 -27.85 -22.93 -9.91
CA ALA A 35 -28.57 -21.78 -9.39
C ALA A 35 -30.00 -22.18 -8.94
N PRO A 36 -30.57 -21.44 -7.97
CA PRO A 36 -31.97 -21.05 -8.13
C PRO A 36 -32.33 -19.63 -7.65
N GLN A 37 -33.42 -19.14 -8.25
CA GLN A 37 -34.27 -18.02 -7.88
C GLN A 37 -35.01 -18.27 -6.55
N GLY A 38 -35.54 -17.21 -5.92
CA GLY A 38 -36.70 -17.30 -5.02
C GLY A 38 -36.60 -16.52 -3.71
N GLU A 39 -37.69 -15.82 -3.37
CA GLU A 39 -37.88 -14.81 -2.33
C GLU A 39 -38.09 -15.34 -0.89
N GLU A 40 -38.30 -14.39 0.04
CA GLU A 40 -38.93 -14.45 1.38
C GLU A 40 -38.04 -14.54 2.63
N GLY A 41 -38.30 -13.59 3.56
CA GLY A 41 -37.57 -13.39 4.82
C GLY A 41 -38.18 -14.09 6.03
N VAL A 42 -37.82 -13.59 7.24
CA VAL A 42 -38.24 -13.96 8.63
C VAL A 42 -37.11 -14.69 9.44
N PRO A 43 -37.00 -14.53 10.78
CA PRO A 43 -36.18 -13.57 11.54
C PRO A 43 -34.93 -14.20 12.24
N LEU A 44 -34.06 -13.38 12.86
CA LEU A 44 -32.85 -13.83 13.57
C LEU A 44 -33.14 -14.56 14.92
N PRO A 45 -32.44 -15.66 15.24
CA PRO A 45 -32.44 -16.27 16.57
C PRO A 45 -31.42 -15.65 17.57
N PRO A 46 -31.67 -15.78 18.89
CA PRO A 46 -31.11 -14.95 19.97
C PRO A 46 -29.74 -15.40 20.53
N ALA A 47 -28.82 -15.86 19.68
CA ALA A 47 -27.53 -16.39 20.11
C ALA A 47 -26.36 -15.42 19.88
N ALA A 48 -26.51 -14.17 20.33
CA ALA A 48 -25.39 -13.25 20.52
C ALA A 48 -24.66 -13.54 21.85
N LYS A 49 -24.06 -14.73 21.99
CA LYS A 49 -23.21 -15.07 23.16
C LYS A 49 -22.10 -16.05 22.81
N THR A 50 -21.20 -15.71 21.89
CA THR A 50 -19.77 -16.08 21.99
C THR A 50 -18.97 -15.23 21.01
N LEU A 51 -18.25 -14.22 21.52
CA LEU A 51 -17.23 -13.52 20.74
C LEU A 51 -15.98 -14.41 20.73
N THR A 52 -15.92 -15.34 19.78
CA THR A 52 -14.65 -15.90 19.31
C THR A 52 -14.07 -14.89 18.33
N LEU A 53 -12.92 -14.31 18.67
CA LEU A 53 -12.12 -13.61 17.67
C LEU A 53 -11.82 -14.60 16.53
N PRO A 54 -12.09 -14.26 15.26
CA PRO A 54 -11.65 -15.09 14.15
C PRO A 54 -10.12 -15.21 14.20
N GLU A 55 -9.65 -16.45 14.20
CA GLU A 55 -8.26 -16.79 14.00
C GLU A 55 -7.91 -16.47 12.54
N PHE A 56 -7.16 -15.39 12.34
CA PHE A 56 -6.81 -14.91 11.00
C PHE A 56 -5.55 -15.62 10.51
N SER A 57 -5.68 -16.28 9.35
CA SER A 57 -4.58 -16.74 8.52
C SER A 57 -3.96 -15.53 7.77
N PRO A 58 -2.63 -15.30 7.83
CA PRO A 58 -1.97 -14.17 7.15
C PRO A 58 -1.96 -14.22 5.62
N GLN A 59 -2.61 -15.20 4.97
CA GLN A 59 -2.43 -15.48 3.54
C GLN A 59 -3.58 -15.03 2.62
N ALA A 60 -4.64 -14.41 3.15
CA ALA A 60 -5.83 -14.05 2.35
C ALA A 60 -5.89 -12.56 1.92
N TYR A 61 -4.91 -11.74 2.30
CA TYR A 61 -4.80 -10.37 1.84
C TYR A 61 -3.58 -10.28 0.93
N GLN A 62 -3.81 -10.25 -0.38
CA GLN A 62 -2.87 -9.56 -1.25
C GLN A 62 -3.31 -8.11 -1.25
N PRO A 63 -2.47 -7.14 -0.85
CA PRO A 63 -2.76 -5.76 -1.17
C PRO A 63 -2.91 -5.73 -2.68
N THR A 64 -4.08 -5.32 -3.15
CA THR A 64 -4.18 -4.78 -4.50
C THR A 64 -3.38 -3.48 -4.47
N SER A 65 -2.05 -3.60 -4.52
CA SER A 65 -1.10 -2.58 -4.95
C SER A 65 -1.39 -2.34 -6.42
N ARG A 66 -2.51 -1.69 -6.65
CA ARG A 66 -2.91 -1.21 -7.95
C ARG A 66 -3.46 0.19 -7.71
N LEU A 67 -2.65 1.19 -8.07
CA LEU A 67 -3.14 2.48 -8.54
C LEU A 67 -3.95 2.32 -9.85
N GLY A 68 -4.79 1.28 -9.95
CA GLY A 68 -5.43 0.81 -11.17
C GLY A 68 -6.47 -0.29 -10.94
N GLY A 69 -7.74 0.10 -10.76
CA GLY A 69 -8.88 -0.69 -11.24
C GLY A 69 -9.54 -1.66 -10.26
N THR A 70 -10.40 -1.14 -9.39
CA THR A 70 -11.80 -1.58 -9.36
C THR A 70 -12.66 -0.32 -9.53
N ALA A 71 -13.83 -0.45 -10.16
CA ALA A 71 -14.75 0.66 -10.39
C ALA A 71 -15.03 1.37 -9.06
N GLN A 72 -14.30 2.47 -8.81
CA GLN A 72 -14.62 3.38 -7.73
C GLN A 72 -16.00 3.95 -8.08
N ALA A 73 -16.90 3.90 -7.10
CA ALA A 73 -18.04 4.83 -7.07
C ALA A 73 -17.53 6.23 -7.48
N PRO A 74 -18.32 7.02 -8.23
CA PRO A 74 -17.87 8.28 -8.79
C PRO A 74 -17.09 9.05 -7.74
N ALA A 75 -15.82 9.34 -8.05
CA ALA A 75 -15.00 10.20 -7.20
C ALA A 75 -15.83 11.43 -6.90
N PRO A 76 -15.98 11.85 -5.62
CA PRO A 76 -16.70 13.08 -5.33
C PRO A 76 -16.03 14.18 -6.15
N GLU A 77 -16.82 14.85 -7.01
CA GLU A 77 -16.39 16.06 -7.68
C GLU A 77 -15.74 16.95 -6.63
N ILE A 78 -14.44 17.23 -6.81
CA ILE A 78 -13.70 18.11 -5.93
C ILE A 78 -14.28 19.50 -6.18
N SER A 79 -15.35 19.82 -5.46
CA SER A 79 -15.87 21.18 -5.39
C SER A 79 -14.75 22.09 -4.92
N PRO A 80 -14.59 23.29 -5.51
CA PRO A 80 -13.61 24.24 -5.05
C PRO A 80 -13.85 24.49 -3.56
N LEU A 81 -12.84 24.14 -2.76
CA LEU A 81 -12.74 24.26 -1.31
C LEU A 81 -13.79 25.21 -0.72
N ALA A 82 -14.93 24.66 -0.29
CA ALA A 82 -15.67 25.29 0.78
C ALA A 82 -14.67 25.43 1.93
N VAL A 83 -14.47 26.65 2.43
CA VAL A 83 -13.56 26.93 3.54
C VAL A 83 -14.05 26.12 4.74
N SER A 84 -13.51 24.90 4.89
CA SER A 84 -13.91 24.02 5.96
C SER A 84 -13.54 24.69 7.28
N SER A 85 -14.51 24.77 8.19
CA SER A 85 -14.31 25.21 9.56
C SER A 85 -13.65 24.14 10.42
N ASP A 86 -13.38 22.95 9.87
CA ASP A 86 -12.69 21.88 10.59
C ASP A 86 -11.26 22.33 10.94
N PRO A 87 -10.93 22.46 12.23
CA PRO A 87 -9.60 22.87 12.68
C PRO A 87 -8.52 21.89 12.21
N CYS A 88 -8.84 20.61 12.03
CA CYS A 88 -7.89 19.62 11.54
C CYS A 88 -7.37 19.97 10.14
N LEU A 89 -8.25 20.35 9.21
CA LEU A 89 -7.86 20.66 7.83
C LEU A 89 -7.04 21.94 7.71
N ARG A 90 -7.19 22.89 8.64
CA ARG A 90 -6.47 24.17 8.64
C ARG A 90 -5.06 24.07 9.20
N GLU A 91 -4.89 23.26 10.24
CA GLU A 91 -3.66 23.23 11.03
C GLU A 91 -2.74 22.08 10.63
N THR A 92 -3.28 21.00 10.05
CA THR A 92 -2.51 19.80 9.75
C THR A 92 -1.68 19.96 8.48
N LYS A 93 -0.40 19.56 8.56
CA LYS A 93 0.49 19.43 7.40
C LYS A 93 0.91 18.00 7.20
N VAL A 94 1.21 17.60 5.96
CA VAL A 94 1.64 16.22 5.63
C VAL A 94 2.85 15.78 6.45
N LYS A 95 3.82 16.67 6.68
CA LYS A 95 4.98 16.37 7.53
C LYS A 95 4.58 15.97 8.96
N ASP A 96 3.53 16.57 9.50
CA ASP A 96 3.05 16.31 10.86
C ASP A 96 2.28 14.98 10.88
N ILE A 97 1.58 14.62 9.80
CA ILE A 97 0.94 13.32 9.62
C ILE A 97 1.98 12.20 9.60
N ILE A 98 3.05 12.36 8.81
CA ILE A 98 4.16 11.41 8.71
C ILE A 98 4.87 11.27 10.07
N ALA A 99 5.18 12.39 10.73
CA ALA A 99 5.83 12.37 12.04
C ALA A 99 4.99 11.70 13.13
N ASN A 100 3.66 11.65 12.96
CA ASN A 100 2.74 10.99 13.87
C ASN A 100 2.30 9.60 13.39
N TYR A 101 2.99 8.98 12.42
CA TYR A 101 2.62 7.68 11.84
C TYR A 101 2.32 6.60 12.89
N ASP A 102 3.16 6.49 13.93
CA ASP A 102 2.96 5.55 15.04
C ASP A 102 1.63 5.71 15.80
N LYS A 103 0.99 6.88 15.70
CA LYS A 103 -0.25 7.20 16.43
C LYS A 103 -1.52 6.82 15.68
N TRP A 104 -1.45 6.58 14.38
CA TRP A 104 -2.64 6.27 13.58
C TRP A 104 -2.48 5.00 12.73
N ARG A 105 -1.27 4.43 12.68
CA ARG A 105 -1.04 3.12 12.07
C ARG A 105 -1.64 1.99 12.91
N LEU A 106 -1.86 0.87 12.24
CA LEU A 106 -2.18 -0.40 12.88
C LEU A 106 -0.87 -1.05 13.33
N LEU A 107 -0.78 -1.37 14.62
CA LEU A 107 0.38 -2.07 15.18
C LEU A 107 0.16 -3.58 15.06
N PRO A 108 1.16 -4.34 14.58
CA PRO A 108 1.14 -5.80 14.66
C PRO A 108 0.96 -6.29 16.10
N LYS A 109 0.30 -7.42 16.31
CA LYS A 109 -0.01 -7.95 17.66
C LYS A 109 1.23 -8.10 18.55
N ASP A 110 2.36 -8.48 17.96
CA ASP A 110 3.67 -8.64 18.62
C ASP A 110 4.35 -7.31 18.96
N LYS A 111 3.90 -6.20 18.37
CA LYS A 111 4.44 -4.84 18.60
C LYS A 111 3.61 -4.01 19.57
N VAL A 112 2.40 -4.45 19.92
CA VAL A 112 1.54 -3.81 20.91
C VAL A 112 2.07 -4.10 22.31
N LYS A 113 2.73 -3.11 22.94
CA LYS A 113 3.37 -3.26 24.26
C LYS A 113 2.47 -2.81 25.41
N THR A 114 1.56 -1.89 25.15
CA THR A 114 0.71 -1.27 26.18
C THR A 114 -0.77 -1.51 25.90
N GLN A 115 -1.59 -1.45 26.96
CA GLN A 115 -3.05 -1.51 26.85
C GLN A 115 -3.59 -0.35 26.00
N ALA A 116 -3.01 0.85 26.13
CA ALA A 116 -3.39 2.01 25.34
C ALA A 116 -3.11 1.82 23.83
N GLU A 117 -1.98 1.21 23.47
CA GLU A 117 -1.68 0.85 22.07
C GLU A 117 -2.64 -0.20 21.52
N ARG A 118 -3.06 -1.16 22.36
CA ARG A 118 -4.04 -2.19 22.00
C ARG A 118 -5.41 -1.58 21.73
N GLU A 119 -5.88 -0.73 22.65
CA GLU A 119 -7.15 -0.02 22.53
C GLU A 119 -7.16 0.90 21.31
N ARG A 120 -6.06 1.61 21.06
CA ARG A 120 -5.91 2.45 19.87
C ARG A 120 -5.91 1.64 18.58
N SER A 121 -5.14 0.55 18.49
CA SER A 121 -5.13 -0.32 17.30
C SER A 121 -6.51 -0.92 17.05
N ALA A 122 -7.23 -1.29 18.11
CA ALA A 122 -8.62 -1.73 18.01
C ALA A 122 -9.56 -0.60 17.58
N ALA A 123 -9.35 0.63 18.06
CA ALA A 123 -10.13 1.80 17.64
C ALA A 123 -9.93 2.10 16.16
N VAL A 124 -8.68 2.09 15.66
CA VAL A 124 -8.35 2.25 14.23
C VAL A 124 -9.04 1.17 13.39
N LEU A 125 -8.93 -0.09 13.83
CA LEU A 125 -9.55 -1.22 13.13
C LEU A 125 -11.08 -1.11 13.09
N LYS A 126 -11.70 -0.67 14.19
CA LYS A 126 -13.17 -0.48 14.28
C LYS A 126 -13.67 0.76 13.56
N SER A 127 -12.89 1.84 13.52
CA SER A 127 -13.32 3.10 12.91
C SER A 127 -13.24 3.06 11.39
N ALA A 128 -12.13 2.54 10.87
CA ALA A 128 -11.77 2.69 9.48
C ALA A 128 -11.52 1.35 8.77
N GLY A 129 -11.14 0.32 9.52
CA GLY A 129 -10.56 -0.89 8.93
C GLY A 129 -9.17 -0.64 8.35
N TRP A 130 -8.61 -1.65 7.68
CA TRP A 130 -7.27 -1.58 7.09
C TRP A 130 -7.18 -0.65 5.88
N GLN A 131 -8.26 -0.58 5.10
CA GLN A 131 -8.25 0.04 3.77
C GLN A 131 -7.99 1.56 3.80
N PRO A 132 -8.60 2.37 4.68
CA PRO A 132 -8.28 3.81 4.74
C PRO A 132 -6.86 4.10 5.23
N VAL A 133 -6.30 3.26 6.11
CA VAL A 133 -4.91 3.37 6.55
C VAL A 133 -3.96 3.08 5.38
N GLY A 134 -4.21 1.98 4.66
CA GLY A 134 -3.44 1.63 3.45
C GLY A 134 -3.54 2.70 2.35
N ASN A 135 -4.72 3.27 2.12
CA ASN A 135 -4.90 4.39 1.19
C ASN A 135 -4.06 5.61 1.59
N LEU A 136 -4.09 5.98 2.88
CA LEU A 136 -3.32 7.11 3.38
C LEU A 136 -1.80 6.87 3.25
N VAL A 137 -1.33 5.66 3.58
CA VAL A 137 0.06 5.22 3.36
C VAL A 137 0.44 5.37 1.89
N ALA A 138 -0.40 4.87 0.98
CA ALA A 138 -0.13 4.92 -0.45
C ALA A 138 -0.07 6.36 -0.98
N ARG A 139 -0.96 7.24 -0.51
CA ARG A 139 -0.92 8.67 -0.89
C ARG A 139 0.30 9.38 -0.35
N ILE A 140 0.71 9.10 0.88
CA ILE A 140 1.95 9.65 1.45
C ILE A 140 3.16 9.23 0.61
N GLY A 141 3.22 7.95 0.20
CA GLY A 141 4.22 7.45 -0.73
C GLY A 141 4.21 8.22 -2.06
N GLY A 142 3.04 8.37 -2.68
CA GLY A 142 2.87 9.13 -3.92
C GLY A 142 3.26 10.62 -3.80
N TYR A 143 2.94 11.26 -2.67
CA TYR A 143 3.34 12.64 -2.39
C TYR A 143 4.86 12.79 -2.28
N GLN A 144 5.53 11.88 -1.56
CA GLN A 144 6.99 11.91 -1.47
C GLN A 144 7.67 11.57 -2.79
N ALA A 145 7.10 10.68 -3.59
CA ALA A 145 7.57 10.44 -4.95
C ALA A 145 7.45 11.71 -5.80
N CYS A 146 6.33 12.43 -5.71
CA CYS A 146 6.13 13.70 -6.39
C CYS A 146 7.18 14.76 -5.97
N LEU A 147 7.42 14.92 -4.66
CA LEU A 147 8.44 15.85 -4.17
C LEU A 147 9.84 15.46 -4.64
N SER A 148 10.13 14.15 -4.70
CA SER A 148 11.40 13.64 -5.19
C SER A 148 11.63 13.99 -6.65
N LEU A 149 10.61 13.82 -7.50
CA LEU A 149 10.63 14.18 -8.92
C LEU A 149 10.78 15.68 -9.15
N ALA A 150 10.08 16.49 -8.35
CA ALA A 150 10.15 17.94 -8.38
C ALA A 150 11.54 18.46 -8.01
N GLY A 151 12.14 17.92 -6.96
CA GLY A 151 13.44 18.33 -6.43
C GLY A 151 14.65 17.64 -7.07
N ASP A 152 14.42 16.70 -8.00
CA ASP A 152 15.45 15.84 -8.60
C ASP A 152 16.33 15.12 -7.55
N LYS A 153 15.71 14.74 -6.43
CA LYS A 153 16.38 14.14 -5.28
C LYS A 153 15.50 13.05 -4.70
N ASP A 154 16.08 11.91 -4.35
CA ASP A 154 15.35 10.84 -3.66
C ASP A 154 15.01 11.26 -2.22
N LEU A 155 13.72 11.52 -1.97
CA LEU A 155 13.17 11.81 -0.65
C LEU A 155 12.40 10.62 -0.06
N CYS A 156 12.24 9.51 -0.79
CA CYS A 156 11.55 8.33 -0.29
C CYS A 156 12.27 7.74 0.93
N VAL A 157 13.60 7.82 0.97
CA VAL A 157 14.43 7.36 2.10
C VAL A 157 14.14 8.06 3.44
N ALA A 158 13.45 9.21 3.43
CA ALA A 158 13.06 9.92 4.64
C ALA A 158 11.73 9.39 5.24
N LEU A 159 11.06 8.46 4.56
CA LEU A 159 9.85 7.84 5.06
C LEU A 159 10.18 6.79 6.15
N PRO A 160 9.34 6.65 7.19
CA PRO A 160 9.49 5.59 8.17
C PRO A 160 9.53 4.21 7.51
N THR A 161 10.48 3.35 7.92
CA THR A 161 10.75 2.04 7.30
C THR A 161 10.43 0.83 8.19
N GLU A 162 9.85 1.01 9.38
CA GLU A 162 9.76 -0.09 10.35
C GLU A 162 8.34 -0.46 10.77
N GLY A 163 7.96 -1.69 10.40
CA GLY A 163 6.83 -2.44 10.94
C GLY A 163 6.90 -3.96 10.76
N GLY A 164 7.93 -4.54 10.13
CA GLY A 164 8.15 -6.01 10.11
C GLY A 164 7.10 -6.85 9.35
N GLY A 165 6.20 -6.23 8.60
CA GLY A 165 5.24 -6.88 7.70
C GLY A 165 5.31 -6.23 6.32
N SER A 166 5.48 -7.05 5.28
CA SER A 166 5.88 -6.68 3.92
C SER A 166 4.85 -5.90 3.08
N GLU A 167 3.82 -5.30 3.67
CA GLU A 167 2.66 -4.79 2.91
C GLU A 167 2.29 -3.32 3.18
N ASP A 168 2.91 -2.66 4.17
CA ASP A 168 2.53 -1.30 4.62
C ASP A 168 3.68 -0.27 4.56
N ASP A 169 4.75 -0.55 3.83
CA ASP A 169 5.91 0.34 3.81
C ASP A 169 5.65 1.54 2.87
N MET A 170 5.41 2.71 3.47
CA MET A 170 5.36 3.99 2.74
C MET A 170 6.56 4.16 1.79
N LEU A 171 7.73 3.67 2.20
CA LEU A 171 8.94 3.63 1.38
C LEU A 171 8.74 2.82 0.09
N GLN A 172 8.17 1.61 0.20
CA GLN A 172 7.92 0.75 -0.96
C GLN A 172 6.94 1.42 -1.92
N VAL A 173 5.81 1.94 -1.42
CA VAL A 173 4.85 2.64 -2.30
C VAL A 173 5.48 3.89 -2.93
N CYS A 174 6.34 4.60 -2.19
CA CYS A 174 7.09 5.72 -2.73
C CYS A 174 8.02 5.27 -3.88
N ARG A 175 8.74 4.16 -3.73
CA ARG A 175 9.63 3.60 -4.76
C ARG A 175 8.87 3.13 -6.00
N GLU A 176 7.78 2.38 -5.80
CA GLU A 176 6.91 1.90 -6.90
C GLU A 176 6.28 3.05 -7.70
N ALA A 177 6.03 4.20 -7.07
CA ALA A 177 5.60 5.40 -7.76
C ALA A 177 6.78 6.17 -8.40
N LEU A 178 7.91 6.26 -7.71
CA LEU A 178 9.05 7.09 -8.08
C LEU A 178 9.87 6.48 -9.21
N ASP A 179 10.24 5.20 -9.11
CA ASP A 179 11.28 4.61 -9.96
C ASP A 179 10.86 4.54 -11.43
N PRO A 180 9.65 4.04 -11.80
CA PRO A 180 9.24 3.99 -13.20
C PRO A 180 9.12 5.39 -13.84
N ILE A 181 8.55 6.35 -13.10
CA ILE A 181 8.35 7.72 -13.58
C ILE A 181 9.69 8.47 -13.65
N GLY A 182 10.55 8.25 -12.66
CA GLY A 182 11.91 8.78 -12.60
C GLY A 182 12.78 8.26 -13.75
N LEU A 183 12.68 6.97 -14.09
CA LEU A 183 13.33 6.39 -15.28
C LEU A 183 12.83 7.06 -16.56
N VAL A 184 11.51 7.22 -16.70
CA VAL A 184 10.93 7.90 -17.87
C VAL A 184 11.47 9.32 -17.99
N GLY A 185 11.51 10.07 -16.89
CA GLY A 185 12.12 11.40 -16.86
C GLY A 185 13.57 11.38 -17.31
N TYR A 186 14.35 10.44 -16.82
CA TYR A 186 15.77 10.33 -17.14
C TYR A 186 15.95 10.03 -18.63
N SER A 187 15.13 9.12 -19.15
CA SER A 187 15.13 8.73 -20.57
C SER A 187 14.80 9.87 -21.53
N LEU A 188 14.20 10.95 -21.01
CA LEU A 188 13.81 12.16 -21.75
C LEU A 188 14.61 13.40 -21.30
N GLY A 189 15.68 13.22 -20.51
CA GLY A 189 16.52 14.32 -20.02
C GLY A 189 15.83 15.26 -19.03
N LYS A 190 14.76 14.80 -18.36
CA LYS A 190 13.98 15.55 -17.38
C LYS A 190 14.31 15.18 -15.93
N SER A 191 15.17 14.20 -15.67
CA SER A 191 15.61 13.88 -14.31
C SER A 191 17.04 13.37 -14.28
N GLY A 192 17.65 13.41 -13.10
CA GLY A 192 19.02 12.99 -12.87
C GLY A 192 19.24 11.47 -13.02
N ARG A 193 20.50 11.10 -13.26
CA ARG A 193 20.95 9.69 -13.39
C ARG A 193 20.60 8.83 -12.18
N SER A 194 20.48 9.42 -10.99
CA SER A 194 20.10 8.71 -9.76
C SER A 194 18.78 7.97 -9.87
N PHE A 195 17.80 8.48 -10.64
CA PHE A 195 16.53 7.79 -10.85
C PHE A 195 16.67 6.55 -11.74
N CYS A 196 17.52 6.62 -12.77
CA CYS A 196 17.86 5.44 -13.56
C CYS A 196 18.58 4.38 -12.72
N SER A 197 19.56 4.81 -11.92
CA SER A 197 20.28 3.92 -10.99
C SER A 197 19.32 3.27 -9.97
N SER A 198 18.36 4.04 -9.46
CA SER A 198 17.33 3.52 -8.53
C SER A 198 16.46 2.47 -9.21
N TYR A 199 15.91 2.77 -10.38
CA TYR A 199 15.11 1.81 -11.14
C TYR A 199 15.90 0.55 -11.50
N PHE A 200 17.16 0.68 -11.90
CA PHE A 200 18.01 -0.49 -12.17
C PHE A 200 18.17 -1.39 -10.94
N LYS A 201 18.40 -0.80 -9.77
CA LYS A 201 18.61 -1.55 -8.51
C LYS A 201 17.33 -2.22 -8.00
N PHE A 202 16.20 -1.52 -8.07
CA PHE A 202 14.96 -1.97 -7.43
C PHE A 202 13.96 -2.56 -8.43
N GLY A 203 13.78 -1.93 -9.58
CA GLY A 203 12.85 -2.37 -10.63
C GLY A 203 13.38 -3.52 -11.49
N LEU A 204 14.71 -3.70 -11.56
CA LEU A 204 15.36 -4.79 -12.30
C LEU A 204 16.20 -5.69 -11.38
N ALA A 205 15.73 -5.92 -10.16
CA ALA A 205 16.42 -6.80 -9.21
C ALA A 205 16.75 -8.17 -9.85
N GLY A 206 18.02 -8.56 -9.82
CA GLY A 206 18.54 -9.78 -10.46
C GLY A 206 19.07 -9.61 -11.89
N ALA A 207 19.02 -8.40 -12.47
CA ALA A 207 19.63 -8.08 -13.76
C ALA A 207 21.13 -7.71 -13.66
N ASP A 208 21.65 -7.50 -12.46
CA ASP A 208 23.02 -7.09 -12.13
C ASP A 208 24.09 -8.08 -12.62
N GLY A 209 23.74 -9.35 -12.74
CA GLY A 209 24.61 -10.37 -13.33
C GLY A 209 24.70 -10.36 -14.86
N GLN A 210 23.83 -9.60 -15.55
CA GLN A 210 23.69 -9.63 -17.02
C GLN A 210 24.02 -8.28 -17.66
N VAL A 211 23.66 -7.18 -17.00
CA VAL A 211 23.81 -5.82 -17.52
C VAL A 211 24.43 -4.98 -16.42
N ARG A 212 25.43 -4.15 -16.76
CA ARG A 212 25.97 -3.18 -15.81
C ARG A 212 25.02 -1.98 -15.70
N GLU A 213 24.84 -1.45 -14.49
CA GLU A 213 24.01 -0.26 -14.26
C GLU A 213 24.36 0.91 -15.21
N SER A 214 25.67 1.14 -15.43
CA SER A 214 26.11 2.20 -16.34
C SER A 214 25.64 1.99 -17.77
N GLU A 215 25.75 0.76 -18.27
CA GLU A 215 25.33 0.40 -19.62
C GLU A 215 23.81 0.52 -19.79
N PHE A 216 23.04 0.07 -18.79
CA PHE A 216 21.59 0.26 -18.75
C PHE A 216 21.23 1.75 -18.84
N CYS A 217 21.83 2.59 -18.00
CA CYS A 217 21.52 4.02 -17.98
C CYS A 217 22.01 4.77 -19.22
N ASP A 218 23.12 4.36 -19.84
CA ASP A 218 23.59 4.96 -21.10
C ASP A 218 22.66 4.60 -22.28
N ILE A 219 22.03 3.43 -22.25
CA ILE A 219 21.01 3.05 -23.24
C ILE A 219 19.68 3.75 -22.93
N ALA A 220 19.27 3.77 -21.67
CA ALA A 220 18.00 4.34 -21.23
C ALA A 220 17.92 5.85 -21.50
N SER A 221 19.04 6.59 -21.52
CA SER A 221 19.05 8.00 -21.90
C SER A 221 18.64 8.26 -23.36
N GLY A 222 18.54 7.21 -24.19
CA GLY A 222 17.98 7.26 -25.54
C GLY A 222 16.46 7.09 -25.62
N GLY A 223 15.76 7.00 -24.48
CA GLY A 223 14.32 6.75 -24.39
C GLY A 223 13.96 5.27 -24.20
N LEU A 224 12.71 4.99 -23.83
CA LEU A 224 12.21 3.61 -23.70
C LEU A 224 12.39 2.76 -24.98
N PRO A 225 12.18 3.29 -26.21
CA PRO A 225 12.47 2.55 -27.43
C PRO A 225 13.93 2.10 -27.58
N ALA A 226 14.89 2.87 -27.03
CA ALA A 226 16.30 2.51 -27.10
C ALA A 226 16.61 1.29 -26.22
N ILE A 227 15.95 1.16 -25.06
CA ILE A 227 16.04 -0.04 -24.21
C ILE A 227 15.56 -1.26 -25.00
N ASN A 228 14.40 -1.17 -25.65
CA ASN A 228 13.88 -2.23 -26.51
C ASN A 228 14.84 -2.61 -27.65
N GLY A 229 15.38 -1.61 -28.36
CA GLY A 229 16.14 -1.81 -29.59
C GLY A 229 17.61 -2.15 -29.39
N ARG A 230 18.21 -1.76 -28.26
CA ARG A 230 19.66 -1.90 -28.01
C ARG A 230 19.97 -2.84 -26.86
N LEU A 231 19.20 -2.79 -25.77
CA LEU A 231 19.46 -3.61 -24.59
C LEU A 231 18.82 -5.00 -24.73
N CYS A 232 17.50 -5.05 -24.89
CA CYS A 232 16.76 -6.32 -24.87
C CYS A 232 17.28 -7.39 -25.85
N PRO A 233 17.76 -7.07 -27.08
CA PRO A 233 18.26 -8.09 -28.01
C PRO A 233 19.54 -8.77 -27.54
N GLY A 234 20.35 -8.11 -26.70
CA GLY A 234 21.61 -8.62 -26.17
C GLY A 234 21.46 -9.51 -24.93
N LEU A 235 20.25 -9.63 -24.38
CA LEU A 235 19.98 -10.41 -23.17
C LEU A 235 19.78 -11.92 -23.47
N PRO A 236 20.05 -12.80 -22.48
CA PRO A 236 19.68 -14.21 -22.56
C PRO A 236 18.18 -14.42 -22.83
N PRO A 237 17.76 -15.55 -23.44
CA PRO A 237 16.37 -15.74 -23.90
C PRO A 237 15.28 -15.44 -22.85
N GLU A 238 15.47 -15.89 -21.60
CA GLU A 238 14.50 -15.66 -20.52
C GLU A 238 14.36 -14.16 -20.16
N MET A 239 15.50 -13.48 -19.98
CA MET A 239 15.55 -12.04 -19.67
C MET A 239 15.15 -11.18 -20.86
N LYS A 240 15.48 -11.61 -22.09
CA LYS A 240 15.08 -10.92 -23.32
C LYS A 240 13.57 -10.84 -23.44
N ARG A 241 12.85 -11.94 -23.15
CA ARG A 241 11.38 -11.93 -23.16
C ARG A 241 10.84 -10.91 -22.14
N LEU A 242 11.31 -10.98 -20.90
CA LEU A 242 10.88 -10.05 -19.84
C LEU A 242 11.17 -8.60 -20.22
N CYS A 243 12.38 -8.29 -20.70
CA CYS A 243 12.77 -6.97 -21.15
C CYS A 243 11.88 -6.43 -22.28
N LEU A 244 11.54 -7.28 -23.27
CA LEU A 244 10.66 -6.89 -24.37
C LEU A 244 9.21 -6.68 -23.92
N GLU A 245 8.77 -7.34 -22.85
CA GLU A 245 7.45 -7.18 -22.25
C GLU A 245 7.36 -5.92 -21.39
N THR A 246 8.40 -5.62 -20.59
CA THR A 246 8.50 -4.40 -19.78
C THR A 246 8.72 -3.15 -20.64
N PHE A 247 9.57 -3.26 -21.65
CA PHE A 247 9.93 -2.16 -22.56
C PHE A 247 9.57 -2.51 -24.00
N PRO A 248 8.28 -2.59 -24.37
CA PRO A 248 7.90 -2.79 -25.77
C PRO A 248 8.28 -1.56 -26.61
N LYS A 249 8.14 -1.65 -27.93
CA LYS A 249 8.43 -0.51 -28.85
C LYS A 249 7.43 0.65 -28.73
N GLY A 250 6.26 0.39 -28.15
CA GLY A 250 5.17 1.34 -28.00
C GLY A 250 4.05 0.76 -27.14
N ILE A 251 3.07 1.61 -26.81
CA ILE A 251 1.97 1.27 -25.90
C ILE A 251 1.15 0.05 -26.34
N SER A 252 1.01 -0.19 -27.66
CA SER A 252 0.28 -1.34 -28.20
C SER A 252 0.97 -2.69 -27.93
N GLY A 253 2.25 -2.68 -27.54
CA GLY A 253 2.98 -3.87 -27.13
C GLY A 253 2.90 -4.18 -25.63
N CYS A 254 2.23 -3.36 -24.83
CA CYS A 254 2.09 -3.59 -23.40
C CYS A 254 1.11 -4.73 -23.10
N LYS A 255 1.48 -5.58 -22.14
CA LYS A 255 0.68 -6.74 -21.71
C LYS A 255 0.04 -6.57 -20.34
N ASP A 256 0.47 -5.60 -19.57
CA ASP A 256 0.02 -5.32 -18.22
C ASP A 256 -0.18 -3.81 -17.98
N ASP A 257 -0.86 -3.49 -16.87
CA ASP A 257 -1.19 -2.12 -16.49
C ASP A 257 0.04 -1.26 -16.17
N GLU A 258 1.12 -1.87 -15.69
CA GLU A 258 2.36 -1.16 -15.33
C GLU A 258 3.09 -0.67 -16.59
N CYS A 259 3.22 -1.52 -17.61
CA CYS A 259 3.73 -1.14 -18.91
C CYS A 259 2.89 -0.04 -19.53
N VAL A 260 1.55 -0.18 -19.53
CA VAL A 260 0.64 0.85 -20.06
C VAL A 260 0.83 2.17 -19.31
N ARG A 261 0.93 2.12 -17.98
CA ARG A 261 1.19 3.29 -17.13
C ARG A 261 2.51 3.96 -17.50
N MET A 262 3.61 3.21 -17.60
CA MET A 262 4.93 3.73 -17.94
C MET A 262 4.94 4.39 -19.32
N TRP A 263 4.29 3.77 -20.32
CA TRP A 263 4.17 4.33 -21.68
C TRP A 263 3.31 5.58 -21.75
N ARG A 264 2.20 5.64 -21.01
CA ARG A 264 1.38 6.87 -20.92
C ARG A 264 2.17 8.02 -20.29
N VAL A 265 2.92 7.73 -19.23
CA VAL A 265 3.83 8.71 -18.61
C VAL A 265 4.91 9.15 -19.60
N TYR A 266 5.49 8.22 -20.37
CA TYR A 266 6.50 8.54 -21.40
C TYR A 266 5.96 9.50 -22.46
N GLU A 267 4.80 9.22 -23.05
CA GLU A 267 4.18 10.11 -24.04
C GLU A 267 3.78 11.46 -23.42
N ALA A 268 3.32 11.48 -22.17
CA ALA A 268 2.96 12.70 -21.47
C ALA A 268 4.18 13.60 -21.19
N VAL A 269 5.28 13.02 -20.67
CA VAL A 269 6.53 13.76 -20.43
C VAL A 269 7.14 14.24 -21.75
N LYS A 270 7.12 13.41 -22.79
CA LYS A 270 7.64 13.74 -24.12
C LYS A 270 6.87 14.88 -24.77
N SER A 271 5.55 14.91 -24.63
CA SER A 271 4.68 15.96 -25.18
C SER A 271 4.54 17.18 -24.25
N ASN A 272 5.13 17.14 -23.05
CA ASN A 272 4.90 18.11 -21.97
C ASN A 272 3.41 18.35 -21.68
N SER A 273 2.58 17.29 -21.78
CA SER A 273 1.13 17.36 -21.57
C SER A 273 0.68 16.20 -20.70
N THR A 274 -0.12 16.49 -19.67
CA THR A 274 -0.72 15.48 -18.81
C THR A 274 -2.12 15.07 -19.25
N GLY A 275 -2.58 15.55 -20.40
CA GLY A 275 -3.89 15.21 -20.96
C GLY A 275 -4.00 13.70 -21.20
N GLY A 276 -4.99 13.06 -20.57
CA GLY A 276 -5.22 11.61 -20.66
C GLY A 276 -4.48 10.75 -19.63
N LEU A 277 -3.71 11.37 -18.72
CA LEU A 277 -3.20 10.66 -17.54
C LEU A 277 -4.29 10.54 -16.46
N PRO A 278 -4.36 9.38 -15.76
CA PRO A 278 -5.09 9.25 -14.49
C PRO A 278 -4.76 10.38 -13.51
N HIS A 279 -5.76 10.83 -12.74
CA HIS A 279 -5.65 12.00 -11.85
C HIS A 279 -4.52 11.90 -10.83
N ASP A 280 -4.21 10.70 -10.34
CA ASP A 280 -3.13 10.41 -9.41
C ASP A 280 -1.74 10.57 -10.03
N LEU A 281 -1.59 10.40 -11.36
CA LEU A 281 -0.30 10.53 -12.06
C LEU A 281 -0.02 11.96 -12.54
N GLN A 282 -1.05 12.78 -12.74
CA GLN A 282 -0.87 14.15 -13.24
C GLN A 282 0.07 14.98 -12.34
N PRO A 283 -0.04 14.98 -11.00
CA PRO A 283 0.88 15.68 -10.12
C PRO A 283 2.34 15.26 -10.30
N LEU A 284 2.61 13.95 -10.42
CA LEU A 284 3.97 13.41 -10.56
C LEU A 284 4.58 13.81 -11.90
N VAL A 285 3.79 13.78 -12.98
CA VAL A 285 4.25 14.16 -14.32
C VAL A 285 4.42 15.69 -14.45
N LEU A 286 3.56 16.50 -13.84
CA LEU A 286 3.78 17.95 -13.80
C LEU A 286 5.03 18.28 -12.96
N ALA A 287 5.24 17.59 -11.84
CA ALA A 287 6.43 17.77 -11.00
C ALA A 287 7.72 17.47 -11.77
N ILE A 288 7.75 16.40 -12.59
CA ILE A 288 8.95 16.07 -13.37
C ILE A 288 9.18 17.03 -14.55
N ILE A 289 8.11 17.48 -15.23
CA ILE A 289 8.19 18.40 -16.38
C ILE A 289 8.64 19.79 -15.92
N HIS A 290 8.04 20.31 -14.85
CA HIS A 290 8.23 21.70 -14.41
C HIS A 290 9.24 21.87 -13.28
N LYS A 291 9.64 20.78 -12.59
CA LYS A 291 10.56 20.82 -11.44
C LYS A 291 10.08 21.73 -10.31
N LYS A 292 8.78 21.65 -9.99
CA LYS A 292 8.18 22.45 -8.91
C LYS A 292 7.34 21.61 -7.97
N ALA A 293 7.57 21.79 -6.67
CA ALA A 293 6.82 21.12 -5.61
C ALA A 293 5.35 21.58 -5.54
N GLU A 294 5.00 22.74 -6.11
CA GLU A 294 3.62 23.25 -6.15
C GLU A 294 2.65 22.28 -6.85
N HIS A 295 3.15 21.51 -7.82
CA HIS A 295 2.36 20.48 -8.49
C HIS A 295 2.01 19.28 -7.60
N CYS A 296 2.69 19.10 -6.46
CA CYS A 296 2.40 18.04 -5.49
C CYS A 296 1.31 18.44 -4.48
N ARG A 297 0.82 19.69 -4.52
CA ARG A 297 -0.20 20.20 -3.59
C ARG A 297 -1.51 19.40 -3.61
N PRO A 298 -2.07 18.96 -4.76
CA PRO A 298 -3.29 18.16 -4.77
C PRO A 298 -3.15 16.85 -3.98
N LEU A 299 -1.97 16.22 -4.02
CA LEU A 299 -1.69 15.03 -3.22
C LEU A 299 -1.62 15.37 -1.73
N ALA A 300 -1.00 16.48 -1.37
CA ALA A 300 -0.94 16.95 0.02
C ALA A 300 -2.33 17.24 0.59
N ASP A 301 -3.18 17.92 -0.17
CA ASP A 301 -4.54 18.27 0.23
C ASP A 301 -5.37 16.99 0.45
N ALA A 302 -5.25 16.00 -0.45
CA ALA A 302 -5.90 14.69 -0.31
C ALA A 302 -5.44 13.91 0.93
N ILE A 303 -4.13 13.92 1.24
CA ILE A 303 -3.57 13.29 2.45
C ILE A 303 -4.16 13.93 3.70
N VAL A 304 -4.20 15.27 3.76
CA VAL A 304 -4.73 16.00 4.92
C VAL A 304 -6.22 15.70 5.10
N GLN A 305 -6.98 15.67 4.02
CA GLN A 305 -8.40 15.34 4.06
C GLN A 305 -8.66 13.93 4.59
N GLU A 306 -7.99 12.92 4.05
CA GLU A 306 -8.15 11.52 4.49
C GLU A 306 -7.67 11.30 5.92
N TYR A 307 -6.55 11.92 6.30
CA TYR A 307 -6.05 11.86 7.66
C TYR A 307 -7.05 12.45 8.66
N CYS A 308 -7.63 13.62 8.37
CA CYS A 308 -8.60 14.23 9.27
C CYS A 308 -9.87 13.40 9.43
N GLN A 309 -10.33 12.75 8.36
CA GLN A 309 -11.45 11.80 8.42
C GLN A 309 -11.09 10.57 9.29
N LEU A 310 -9.93 9.97 9.05
CA LEU A 310 -9.43 8.84 9.84
C LEU A 310 -9.30 9.20 11.32
N LYS A 311 -8.67 10.34 11.62
CA LYS A 311 -8.45 10.84 12.97
C LYS A 311 -9.78 11.04 13.71
N SER A 312 -10.76 11.67 13.07
CA SER A 312 -12.10 11.87 13.65
C SER A 312 -12.76 10.53 14.01
N GLY A 313 -12.67 9.53 13.13
CA GLY A 313 -13.19 8.18 13.40
C GLY A 313 -12.49 7.50 14.58
N ILE A 314 -11.16 7.60 14.66
CA ILE A 314 -10.38 7.05 15.78
C ILE A 314 -10.78 7.73 17.09
N ASP A 315 -10.86 9.06 17.11
CA ASP A 315 -11.19 9.84 18.31
C ASP A 315 -12.59 9.49 18.85
N GLN A 316 -13.57 9.32 17.96
CA GLN A 316 -14.93 8.88 18.33
C GLN A 316 -14.94 7.48 18.97
N GLN A 317 -14.19 6.53 18.40
CA GLN A 317 -14.09 5.18 18.96
C GLN A 317 -13.38 5.18 20.31
N MET A 318 -12.31 5.95 20.46
CA MET A 318 -11.60 6.10 21.74
C MET A 318 -12.50 6.70 22.81
N MET A 319 -13.28 7.73 22.49
CA MET A 319 -14.26 8.32 23.41
C MET A 319 -15.33 7.29 23.84
N MET A 320 -15.84 6.48 22.90
CA MET A 320 -16.83 5.44 23.21
C MET A 320 -16.25 4.36 24.14
N LEU A 321 -15.00 3.95 23.92
CA LEU A 321 -14.28 3.01 24.79
C LEU A 321 -14.10 3.57 26.19
N GLU A 322 -13.71 4.84 26.32
CA GLU A 322 -13.54 5.52 27.60
C GLU A 322 -14.87 5.61 28.36
N MET A 323 -15.96 6.01 27.69
CA MET A 323 -17.29 6.04 28.30
C MET A 323 -17.75 4.66 28.77
N THR A 324 -17.53 3.62 27.95
CA THR A 324 -17.88 2.23 28.31
C THR A 324 -17.10 1.76 29.54
N ARG A 325 -15.81 2.12 29.63
CA ARG A 325 -14.97 1.79 30.77
C ARG A 325 -15.46 2.48 32.05
N LYS A 326 -15.70 3.80 31.99
CA LYS A 326 -16.24 4.57 33.13
C LYS A 326 -17.58 4.03 33.60
N GLN A 327 -18.47 3.65 32.67
CA GLN A 327 -19.75 3.04 33.03
C GLN A 327 -19.58 1.67 33.72
N HIS A 328 -18.59 0.88 33.30
CA HIS A 328 -18.30 -0.42 33.93
C HIS A 328 -17.70 -0.24 35.34
N GLU A 329 -16.80 0.72 35.52
CA GLU A 329 -16.23 1.09 36.82
C GLU A 329 -17.33 1.55 37.79
N LEU A 330 -18.21 2.45 37.34
CA LEU A 330 -19.36 2.91 38.14
C LEU A 330 -20.32 1.76 38.52
N ASN A 331 -20.62 0.86 37.57
CA ASN A 331 -21.46 -0.30 37.84
C ASN A 331 -20.82 -1.28 38.84
N LYS A 332 -19.48 -1.39 38.82
CA LYS A 332 -18.73 -2.22 39.77
C LYS A 332 -18.76 -1.62 41.17
N GLU A 333 -18.56 -0.31 41.30
CA GLU A 333 -18.66 0.41 42.57
C GLU A 333 -20.05 0.27 43.20
N LEU A 334 -21.11 0.46 42.40
CA LEU A 334 -22.50 0.30 42.86
C LEU A 334 -22.81 -1.13 43.35
N ARG A 335 -22.23 -2.16 42.72
CA ARG A 335 -22.38 -3.54 43.19
C ARG A 335 -21.63 -3.79 44.49
N SER A 336 -20.38 -3.34 44.59
CA SER A 336 -19.60 -3.49 45.82
C SER A 336 -20.25 -2.78 47.01
N GLY A 337 -20.85 -1.60 46.80
CA GLY A 337 -21.57 -0.88 47.85
C GLY A 337 -22.81 -1.62 48.37
N ARG A 338 -23.56 -2.29 47.48
CA ARG A 338 -24.72 -3.11 47.86
C ARG A 338 -24.34 -4.35 48.66
N GLU A 339 -23.21 -4.98 48.33
CA GLU A 339 -22.72 -6.16 49.05
C GLU A 339 -22.28 -5.80 50.49
N THR A 340 -21.61 -4.66 50.68
CA THR A 340 -21.26 -4.17 52.03
C THR A 340 -22.48 -3.82 52.88
N GLN A 341 -23.53 -3.23 52.30
CA GLN A 341 -24.76 -2.90 53.05
C GLN A 341 -25.60 -4.12 53.42
N SER A 342 -25.40 -5.27 52.77
CA SER A 342 -26.13 -6.50 53.07
C SER A 342 -25.45 -7.37 54.15
N ALA A 343 -24.24 -7.00 54.58
CA ALA A 343 -23.44 -7.75 55.54
C ALA A 343 -23.48 -7.18 56.98
N ASP A 344 -24.08 -6.00 57.15
CA ASP A 344 -24.34 -5.33 58.44
C ASP A 344 -25.80 -5.54 58.87
#